data_AF-A0A143HFA8-F1
#
_entry.id   AF-A0A143HFA8-F1
#
_cell.length_a   1.000
_cell.length_b   1.000
_cell.length_c   1.000
_cell.angle_alpha   90.00
_cell.angle_beta   90.00
_cell.angle_gamma   90.00
#
_symmetry.space_group_name_H-M   'P 1'
#
loop_
_entity.id
_entity.type
_entity.pdbx_description
1 polymer ?
#
loop_
_entity_poly.entity_id
_entity_poly.type
_entity_poly.pdbx_seq_one_letter_code
_entity_poly.pdbx_strand_id
1 'polypeptide(L)'
;MDITVVAKMKTNDGSEGILDLKEPVLVEMESAREFKVKNALEYLGHTDIKAQSLEMNKYVATSVFNGESYQTEISFSYALRANGQYFELKELKGMI
;
A
#
# COMPACT_ATOMS: atom_id res chain seq x y z
N MET A 1 7.98 7.77 -18.00
CA MET A 1 6.57 7.63 -17.58
C MET A 1 6.21 6.18 -17.76
N ASP A 2 5.86 5.52 -16.67
CA ASP A 2 5.69 4.07 -16.61
C ASP A 2 4.53 3.72 -15.68
N ILE A 3 3.86 2.59 -15.95
CA ILE A 3 2.81 2.06 -15.07
C ILE A 3 3.51 1.30 -13.95
N THR A 4 3.22 1.68 -12.71
CA THR A 4 3.67 0.98 -11.51
C THR A 4 2.47 0.59 -10.64
N VAL A 5 2.72 -0.26 -9.66
CA VAL A 5 1.77 -0.54 -8.59
C VAL A 5 2.19 0.28 -7.38
N VAL A 6 1.20 0.93 -6.78
CA VAL A 6 1.37 1.65 -5.52
C VAL A 6 0.53 1.01 -4.42
N ALA A 7 1.06 1.03 -3.20
CA ALA A 7 0.29 0.78 -1.99
C ALA A 7 0.02 2.12 -1.30
N LYS A 8 -1.25 2.52 -1.24
CA LYS A 8 -1.71 3.64 -0.42
C LYS A 8 -1.92 3.14 1.00
N MET A 9 -1.24 3.76 1.95
CA MET A 9 -1.32 3.44 3.37
C MET A 9 -1.99 4.60 4.09
N LYS A 10 -3.00 4.31 4.90
CA LYS A 10 -3.68 5.28 5.76
C LYS A 10 -3.71 4.77 7.18
N THR A 11 -3.07 5.49 8.08
CA THR A 11 -3.05 5.17 9.52
C THR A 11 -4.19 5.88 10.25
N ASN A 12 -4.51 5.37 11.45
CA ASN A 12 -5.59 5.91 12.30
C ASN A 12 -5.39 7.37 12.72
N ASP A 13 -4.14 7.81 12.82
CA ASP A 13 -3.77 9.20 13.15
C ASP A 13 -3.97 10.17 11.97
N GLY A 14 -4.41 9.66 10.81
CA GLY A 14 -4.64 10.42 9.60
C GLY A 14 -3.42 10.57 8.70
N SER A 15 -2.27 9.97 9.04
CA SER A 15 -1.10 9.98 8.17
C SER A 15 -1.37 9.14 6.91
N GLU A 16 -0.98 9.69 5.76
CA GLU A 16 -1.13 9.03 4.44
C GLU A 16 0.24 8.89 3.77
N GLY A 17 0.46 7.74 3.13
CA GLY A 17 1.70 7.44 2.41
C GLY A 17 1.47 6.60 1.17
N ILE A 18 2.35 6.77 0.18
CA ILE A 18 2.34 5.99 -1.07
C ILE A 18 3.67 5.24 -1.16
N LEU A 19 3.60 3.91 -1.27
CA LEU A 19 4.76 3.07 -1.51
C LEU A 19 4.75 2.54 -2.94
N ASP A 20 5.81 2.83 -3.70
CA ASP A 20 6.03 2.30 -5.05
C ASP A 20 6.61 0.90 -4.99
N LEU A 21 5.84 -0.08 -5.46
CA LEU A 21 6.21 -1.49 -5.35
C LEU A 21 7.08 -1.98 -6.51
N LYS A 22 7.28 -1.16 -7.56
CA LYS A 22 8.10 -1.38 -8.76
C LYS A 22 7.83 -2.66 -9.58
N GLU A 23 7.08 -3.63 -9.07
CA GLU A 23 6.83 -4.93 -9.68
C GLU A 23 5.31 -5.19 -9.81
N PRO A 24 4.73 -4.99 -11.01
CA PRO A 24 3.30 -5.19 -11.25
C PRO A 24 2.83 -6.64 -11.04
N VAL A 25 3.72 -7.60 -11.31
CA VAL A 25 3.41 -9.03 -11.43
C VAL A 25 3.05 -9.68 -10.08
N LEU A 26 3.46 -9.09 -8.95
CA LEU A 26 3.27 -9.69 -7.63
C LEU A 26 1.96 -9.29 -6.93
N VAL A 27 1.16 -8.40 -7.52
CA VAL A 27 -0.16 -8.05 -6.98
C VAL A 27 -1.20 -9.12 -7.28
N GLU A 28 -0.98 -9.99 -8.26
CA GLU A 28 -1.98 -11.00 -8.64
C GLU A 28 -2.09 -12.17 -7.64
N MET A 29 -1.11 -12.33 -6.73
CA MET A 29 -1.11 -13.40 -5.72
C MET A 29 -1.39 -12.83 -4.33
N GLU A 30 -2.46 -13.29 -3.67
CA GLU A 30 -2.89 -12.82 -2.36
C GLU A 30 -1.79 -12.95 -1.28
N SER A 31 -1.03 -14.05 -1.29
CA SER A 31 0.09 -14.28 -0.37
C SER A 31 1.24 -13.27 -0.56
N ALA A 32 1.47 -12.83 -1.80
CA ALA A 32 2.49 -11.82 -2.10
C ALA A 32 2.06 -10.43 -1.61
N ARG A 33 0.76 -10.13 -1.65
CA ARG A 33 0.21 -8.87 -1.12
C ARG A 33 0.36 -8.77 0.40
N GLU A 34 0.03 -9.81 1.15
CA GLU A 34 0.21 -9.82 2.62
C GLU A 34 1.69 -9.67 3.00
N PHE A 35 2.59 -10.37 2.30
CA PHE A 35 4.02 -10.26 2.50
C PHE A 35 4.55 -8.84 2.21
N LYS A 36 4.06 -8.19 1.15
CA LYS A 36 4.43 -6.79 0.83
C LYS A 36 3.89 -5.80 1.86
N VAL A 37 2.68 -5.99 2.40
CA VAL A 37 2.15 -5.18 3.51
C VAL A 37 3.08 -5.26 4.73
N LYS A 38 3.50 -6.47 5.11
CA LYS A 38 4.44 -6.66 6.22
C LYS A 38 5.76 -5.96 5.96
N ASN A 39 6.40 -6.21 4.80
CA ASN A 39 7.66 -5.57 4.46
C ASN A 39 7.58 -4.04 4.40
N ALA A 40 6.45 -3.48 3.92
CA ALA A 40 6.23 -2.04 3.87
C ALA A 40 6.22 -1.43 5.28
N LEU A 41 5.48 -2.05 6.20
CA LEU A 41 5.38 -1.61 7.59
C LEU A 41 6.69 -1.83 8.35
N GLU A 42 7.38 -2.96 8.13
CA GLU A 42 8.72 -3.21 8.69
C GLU A 42 9.73 -2.17 8.23
N TYR A 43 9.73 -1.80 6.95
CA TYR A 43 10.60 -0.74 6.41
C TYR A 43 10.33 0.63 7.06
N LEU A 44 9.08 0.89 7.44
CA LEU A 44 8.70 2.09 8.19
C LEU A 44 9.02 1.99 9.69
N GLY A 45 9.60 0.88 10.15
CA GLY A 45 10.00 0.66 11.54
C GLY A 45 8.89 0.09 12.44
N HIS A 46 7.79 -0.38 11.85
CA HIS A 46 6.73 -1.04 12.61
C HIS A 46 7.12 -2.49 12.94
N THR A 47 6.62 -2.99 14.06
CA THR A 47 6.80 -4.37 14.55
C THR A 47 5.45 -5.03 14.85
N ASP A 48 5.45 -6.33 15.20
CA ASP A 48 4.24 -7.10 15.52
C ASP A 48 3.12 -7.01 14.47
N ILE A 49 3.50 -7.01 13.20
CA ILE A 49 2.59 -6.73 12.09
C ILE A 49 1.69 -7.93 11.81
N LYS A 50 0.38 -7.71 11.88
CA LYS A 50 -0.66 -8.66 11.48
C LYS A 50 -1.50 -8.03 10.39
N ALA A 51 -1.49 -8.61 9.19
CA ALA A 51 -2.25 -8.12 8.06
C ALA A 51 -3.39 -9.09 7.74
N GLN A 52 -4.56 -8.55 7.40
CA GLN A 52 -5.72 -9.30 6.97
C GLN A 52 -6.29 -8.66 5.70
N SER A 53 -6.63 -9.50 4.73
CA SER A 53 -7.37 -9.11 3.54
C SER A 53 -8.82 -8.80 3.91
N LEU A 54 -9.30 -7.59 3.59
CA LEU A 54 -10.73 -7.26 3.64
C LEU A 54 -11.39 -7.50 2.29
N GLU A 55 -10.67 -7.14 1.22
CA GLU A 55 -11.07 -7.30 -0.17
C GLU A 55 -9.84 -7.62 -1.02
N MET A 56 -10.04 -8.04 -2.27
CA MET A 56 -8.95 -8.45 -3.17
C MET A 56 -7.79 -7.43 -3.24
N ASN A 57 -8.08 -6.14 -3.12
CA ASN A 57 -7.08 -5.06 -3.18
C ASN A 57 -7.01 -4.21 -1.89
N LYS A 58 -7.71 -4.59 -0.82
CA LYS A 58 -7.76 -3.82 0.43
C LYS A 58 -7.37 -4.71 1.61
N TYR A 59 -6.39 -4.24 2.37
CA TYR A 59 -5.87 -4.89 3.55
C TYR A 59 -6.00 -3.98 4.76
N VAL A 60 -6.18 -4.58 5.91
CA VAL A 60 -6.02 -3.92 7.21
C VAL A 60 -4.87 -4.61 7.91
N ALA A 61 -3.90 -3.80 8.34
CA ALA A 61 -2.80 -4.25 9.17
C ALA A 61 -2.89 -3.62 10.55
N THR A 62 -2.64 -4.41 11.58
CA THR A 62 -2.30 -3.91 12.92
C THR A 62 -0.81 -4.08 13.15
N SER A 63 -0.18 -3.11 13.79
CA SER A 63 1.26 -3.10 14.04
C SER A 63 1.60 -2.20 15.24
N VAL A 64 2.82 -2.32 15.75
CA VAL A 64 3.35 -1.48 16.82
C VAL A 64 4.42 -0.55 16.24
N PHE A 65 4.34 0.75 16.51
CA PHE A 65 5.37 1.72 16.14
C PHE A 65 5.62 2.63 17.34
N ASN A 66 6.89 2.80 17.73
CA ASN A 66 7.28 3.53 18.94
C ASN A 66 6.53 3.12 20.23
N GLY A 67 6.13 1.84 20.33
CA GLY A 67 5.39 1.30 21.49
C GLY A 67 3.88 1.55 21.46
N GLU A 68 3.36 2.22 20.44
CA GLU A 68 1.93 2.44 20.25
C GLU A 68 1.35 1.51 19.18
N SER A 69 0.09 1.09 19.35
CA SER A 69 -0.61 0.25 18.39
C SER A 69 -1.25 1.08 17.28
N TYR A 70 -0.87 0.79 16.04
CA TYR A 70 -1.42 1.40 14.85
C TYR A 70 -2.25 0.39 14.07
N GLN A 71 -3.38 0.85 13.56
CA GLN A 71 -4.08 0.18 12.47
C GLN A 71 -3.84 0.99 11.20
N THR A 72 -3.56 0.27 10.11
CA THR A 72 -3.23 0.84 8.82
C THR A 72 -4.12 0.17 7.79
N GLU A 73 -4.88 0.96 7.05
CA GLU A 73 -5.52 0.48 5.84
C GLU A 73 -4.53 0.58 4.69
N ILE A 74 -4.31 -0.52 3.98
CA ILE A 74 -3.49 -0.57 2.76
C ILE A 74 -4.38 -0.89 1.58
N SER A 75 -4.36 -0.03 0.57
CA SER A 75 -5.08 -0.25 -0.69
C SER A 75 -4.08 -0.30 -1.84
N PHE A 76 -4.13 -1.38 -2.63
CA PHE A 76 -3.28 -1.56 -3.80
C PHE A 76 -3.97 -1.00 -5.04
N SER A 77 -3.26 -0.16 -5.80
CA SER A 77 -3.76 0.41 -7.05
C SER A 77 -2.64 0.52 -8.09
N TYR A 78 -3.03 0.67 -9.35
CA TYR A 78 -2.10 0.99 -10.43
C TYR A 78 -1.99 2.50 -10.58
N ALA A 79 -0.78 3.00 -10.73
CA ALA A 79 -0.50 4.41 -10.95
C ALA A 79 0.47 4.61 -12.11
N LEU A 80 0.30 5.73 -12.81
CA LEU A 80 1.26 6.27 -13.75
C LEU A 80 2.31 7.06 -12.96
N ARG A 81 3.57 6.64 -13.04
CA ARG A 81 4.68 7.37 -12.45
C ARG A 81 5.26 8.33 -13.49
N ALA A 82 5.28 9.63 -13.19
CA ALA A 82 5.87 10.66 -14.03
C ALA A 82 6.55 11.72 -13.16
N ASN A 83 7.83 12.01 -13.43
CA ASN A 83 8.61 13.04 -12.73
C ASN A 83 8.56 12.97 -11.19
N GLY A 84 8.54 11.75 -10.62
CA GLY A 84 8.45 11.54 -9.17
C GLY A 84 7.06 11.69 -8.57
N GLN A 85 6.04 11.95 -9.39
CA GLN A 85 4.63 11.99 -9.01
C GLN A 85 3.92 10.69 -9.43
N TYR A 86 2.88 10.32 -8.68
CA TYR A 86 2.06 9.15 -8.91
C TYR A 86 0.62 9.58 -9.22
N PHE A 87 0.10 9.17 -10.38
CA PHE A 87 -1.28 9.45 -10.80
C PHE A 87 -2.05 8.14 -10.87
N GLU A 88 -3.08 7.95 -10.05
CA GLU A 88 -3.83 6.69 -10.08
C GLU A 88 -4.60 6.51 -11.38
N LEU A 89 -4.51 5.31 -11.97
CA LEU A 89 -5.22 4.99 -13.20
C LEU A 89 -6.75 5.05 -13.04
N LYS A 90 -7.27 4.86 -11.82
CA LYS A 90 -8.70 5.01 -11.52
C LYS A 90 -9.17 6.46 -11.63
N GLU A 91 -8.32 7.43 -11.33
CA GLU A 91 -8.61 8.87 -11.44
C GLU A 91 -8.54 9.33 -12.91
N LEU A 92 -7.66 8.74 -13.72
CA LEU A 92 -7.54 9.03 -15.14
C LEU A 92 -8.78 8.63 -15.96
N LYS A 93 -9.58 7.65 -15.49
CA LYS A 93 -10.85 7.26 -16.14
C LYS A 93 -11.91 8.38 -16.17
N GLY A 94 -11.78 9.41 -15.33
CA GLY A 94 -12.66 10.58 -15.32
C GLY A 94 -12.14 11.78 -16.10
N MET A 95 -10.94 11.71 -16.68
CA MET A 95 -10.31 12.80 -17.44
C MET A 95 -10.37 12.61 -18.96
N ILE A 96 -11.00 11.53 -19.44
CA ILE A 96 -11.18 11.22 -20.87
C ILE A 96 -12.67 11.17 -21.19
#